data_AF-A0A959TLI7-F1
#
_entry.id   AF-A0A959TLI7-F1
#
_cell.length_a   1.000
_cell.length_b   1.000
_cell.length_c   1.000
_cell.angle_alpha   90.00
_cell.angle_beta   90.00
_cell.angle_gamma   90.00
#
_symmetry.space_group_name_H-M   'P 1'
#
loop_
_entity.id
_entity.type
_entity.pdbx_description
1 polymer ?
#
loop_
_entity_poly.entity_id
_entity_poly.type
_entity_poly.pdbx_seq_one_letter_code
_entity_poly.pdbx_strand_id
1 'polypeptide(L)'
;MYWTKVMALLALLGGMGAVVCKAQNPDNKRIDHWYFGQGAGLNFSGGAPVADTSGAMHVWKGNTTMSDTAGNLLFYSDGRHVWNAQHDTMPNGDIWGIPPGVFPMDCAIAVPKPGDDNIYYIFTSDGYKLTQQNGLQYHIIDMSLDGGLG
;
A
#
# COMPACT_ATOMS: atom_id res chain seq x y z
N MET A 1 24.98 32.98 45.79
CA MET A 1 24.06 31.84 45.97
C MET A 1 22.73 32.21 45.33
N TYR A 2 22.19 31.38 44.42
CA TYR A 2 20.83 31.43 43.83
C TYR A 2 20.47 32.26 42.56
N TRP A 3 21.39 32.62 41.64
CA TRP A 3 20.96 33.23 40.36
C TRP A 3 21.56 32.66 39.07
N THR A 4 22.63 31.86 39.12
CA THR A 4 23.22 31.22 37.92
C THR A 4 22.67 29.82 37.58
N LYS A 5 21.76 29.27 38.39
CA LYS A 5 21.14 27.95 38.13
C LYS A 5 19.75 28.01 37.49
N VAL A 6 19.13 29.20 37.38
CA VAL A 6 17.77 29.33 36.80
C VAL A 6 17.77 29.53 35.29
N MET A 7 18.89 29.97 34.70
CA MET A 7 19.01 30.14 33.24
C MET A 7 19.37 28.85 32.48
N ALA A 8 19.73 27.76 33.17
CA ALA A 8 19.98 26.46 32.55
C ALA A 8 18.70 25.64 32.34
N LEU A 9 17.57 26.03 32.94
CA LEU A 9 16.30 25.29 32.84
C LEU A 9 15.37 25.80 31.72
N LEU A 10 15.65 26.97 31.14
CA LEU A 10 14.86 27.53 30.03
C LEU A 10 15.41 27.21 28.63
N ALA A 11 16.62 26.64 28.53
CA ALA A 11 17.17 26.15 27.26
C ALA A 11 16.77 24.70 26.94
N LEU A 12 16.18 23.97 27.89
CA LEU A 12 15.71 22.58 27.70
C LEU A 12 14.24 22.48 27.29
N LEU A 13 13.51 23.60 27.18
CA LEU A 13 12.11 23.64 26.77
C LEU A 13 11.89 24.15 25.34
N GLY A 14 12.95 24.57 24.64
CA GLY A 14 12.89 24.99 23.22
C GLY A 14 13.03 23.85 22.21
N GLY A 15 13.23 22.61 22.69
CA GLY A 15 13.55 21.45 21.86
C GLY A 15 12.45 20.38 21.78
N MET A 16 11.23 20.66 22.25
CA MET A 16 10.08 19.83 21.86
C MET A 16 9.71 20.21 20.44
N GLY A 17 10.57 19.82 19.48
CA GLY A 17 10.11 19.57 18.13
C GLY A 17 8.88 18.69 18.26
N ALA A 18 7.79 19.08 17.59
CA ALA A 18 6.53 18.36 17.65
C ALA A 18 6.83 16.86 17.63
N VAL A 19 6.40 16.14 18.68
CA VAL A 19 6.40 14.68 18.64
C VAL A 19 5.39 14.34 17.55
N VAL A 20 5.86 14.26 16.31
CA VAL A 20 5.06 13.82 15.19
C VAL A 20 4.88 12.33 15.43
N CYS A 21 3.80 11.96 16.11
CA CYS A 21 3.35 10.59 16.15
C CYS A 21 3.09 10.18 14.70
N LYS A 22 3.94 9.30 14.16
CA LYS A 22 3.76 8.75 12.82
C LYS A 22 2.80 7.60 12.94
N ALA A 23 1.75 7.61 12.12
CA ALA A 23 0.77 6.53 12.10
C ALA A 23 1.33 5.22 11.50
N GLN A 24 2.35 5.32 10.64
CA GLN A 24 3.09 4.19 10.07
C GLN A 24 4.57 4.24 10.44
N ASN A 25 5.26 3.09 10.33
CA ASN A 25 6.70 3.02 10.53
C ASN A 25 7.42 3.94 9.53
N PRO A 26 8.12 5.00 9.99
CA PRO A 26 8.77 5.95 9.09
C PRO A 26 9.89 5.33 8.24
N ASP A 27 10.46 4.20 8.67
CA ASP A 27 11.54 3.51 7.95
C ASP A 27 11.00 2.57 6.86
N ASN A 28 9.72 2.18 6.93
CA ASN A 28 9.07 1.35 5.93
C ASN A 28 8.05 2.16 5.13
N LYS A 29 8.52 2.73 4.03
CA LYS A 29 7.75 3.57 3.12
C LYS A 29 6.84 2.82 2.16
N ARG A 30 6.99 1.50 2.05
CA ARG A 30 6.21 0.66 1.13
C ARG A 30 4.73 0.56 1.49
N ILE A 31 4.34 1.05 2.66
CA ILE A 31 2.97 1.06 3.19
C ILE A 31 2.44 2.49 3.41
N ASP A 32 3.05 3.50 2.78
CA ASP A 32 2.64 4.89 2.94
C ASP A 32 1.29 5.19 2.27
N HIS A 33 0.87 4.41 1.27
CA HIS A 33 -0.47 4.50 0.67
C HIS A 33 -1.30 3.27 1.01
N TRP A 34 -2.56 3.50 1.40
CA TRP A 34 -3.56 2.47 1.63
C TRP A 34 -4.76 2.77 0.75
N TYR A 35 -5.16 1.84 -0.12
CA TYR A 35 -6.47 1.86 -0.79
C TYR A 35 -7.25 0.62 -0.35
N PHE A 36 -8.53 0.79 -0.02
CA PHE A 36 -9.38 -0.29 0.47
C PHE A 36 -10.86 0.02 0.29
N GLY A 37 -11.68 -1.01 0.39
CA GLY A 37 -13.13 -0.84 0.41
C GLY A 37 -13.65 -0.25 -0.90
N GLN A 38 -14.24 0.92 -0.81
CA GLN A 38 -15.19 1.49 -1.78
C GLN A 38 -14.67 2.83 -2.31
N GLY A 39 -13.53 2.81 -3.01
CA GLY A 39 -12.78 3.99 -3.42
C GLY A 39 -12.16 4.78 -2.27
N ALA A 40 -12.03 4.17 -1.09
CA ALA A 40 -11.44 4.82 0.08
C ALA A 40 -9.93 4.58 0.13
N GLY A 41 -9.22 5.54 0.73
CA GLY A 41 -7.80 5.45 0.93
C GLY A 41 -7.24 6.44 1.95
N LEU A 42 -6.00 6.18 2.37
CA LEU A 42 -5.23 6.98 3.29
C LEU A 42 -3.80 7.12 2.77
N ASN A 43 -3.28 8.34 2.79
CA ASN A 43 -1.90 8.67 2.47
C ASN A 43 -1.16 9.10 3.74
N PHE A 44 -0.10 8.39 4.09
CA PHE A 44 0.76 8.60 5.24
C PHE A 44 2.12 9.23 4.90
N SER A 45 2.42 9.50 3.62
CA SER A 45 3.72 10.02 3.15
C SER A 45 4.12 11.34 3.85
N GLY A 46 3.15 12.20 4.15
CA GLY A 46 3.34 13.47 4.88
C GLY A 46 3.46 13.32 6.41
N GLY A 47 3.34 12.11 6.96
CA GLY A 47 3.41 11.81 8.39
C GLY A 47 2.07 11.83 9.14
N ALA A 48 1.19 12.78 8.83
CA ALA A 48 -0.20 12.74 9.26
C ALA A 48 -1.04 12.05 8.16
N PRO A 49 -1.99 11.16 8.52
CA PRO A 49 -2.86 10.54 7.53
C PRO A 49 -3.75 11.58 6.85
N VAL A 50 -3.73 11.58 5.53
CA VAL A 50 -4.62 12.36 4.69
C VAL A 50 -5.55 11.40 3.95
N ALA A 51 -6.85 11.70 3.94
CA ALA A 51 -7.80 10.92 3.17
C ALA A 51 -7.49 11.06 1.68
N ASP A 52 -7.49 9.93 0.98
CA ASP A 52 -7.38 9.87 -0.47
C ASP A 52 -8.57 9.06 -1.00
N THR A 53 -9.31 9.62 -1.95
CA THR A 53 -10.54 9.03 -2.48
C THR A 53 -10.49 8.85 -4.00
N SER A 54 -9.30 8.93 -4.59
CA SER A 54 -9.08 8.73 -6.03
C SER A 54 -9.04 7.26 -6.44
N GLY A 55 -8.96 6.33 -5.48
CA GLY A 55 -8.83 4.90 -5.76
C GLY A 55 -10.01 4.34 -6.56
N ALA A 56 -9.70 3.55 -7.60
CA ALA A 56 -10.70 2.91 -8.47
C ALA A 56 -11.30 1.61 -7.88
N MET A 57 -10.72 1.09 -6.79
CA MET A 57 -11.08 -0.22 -6.24
C MET A 57 -12.44 -0.22 -5.53
N HIS A 58 -13.20 -1.29 -5.76
CA HIS A 58 -14.45 -1.59 -5.05
C HIS A 58 -14.44 -3.05 -4.57
N VAL A 59 -14.10 -3.26 -3.31
CA VAL A 59 -13.97 -4.59 -2.70
C VAL A 59 -14.56 -4.63 -1.29
N TRP A 60 -14.96 -5.82 -0.86
CA TRP A 60 -15.59 -6.04 0.45
C TRP A 60 -14.64 -6.65 1.49
N LYS A 61 -13.50 -7.18 1.02
CA LYS A 61 -12.62 -8.04 1.81
C LYS A 61 -11.15 -7.75 1.50
N GLY A 62 -10.46 -8.70 0.87
CA GLY A 62 -9.05 -8.67 0.58
C GLY A 62 -8.68 -7.56 -0.39
N ASN A 63 -7.58 -6.88 -0.06
CA ASN A 63 -6.92 -5.94 -0.95
C ASN A 63 -5.45 -5.85 -0.57
N THR A 64 -4.66 -5.28 -1.47
CA THR A 64 -3.28 -4.92 -1.20
C THR A 64 -2.96 -3.59 -1.85
N THR A 65 -2.04 -2.84 -1.26
CA THR A 65 -1.48 -1.60 -1.82
C THR A 65 0.02 -1.67 -1.61
N MET A 66 0.77 -1.23 -2.62
CA MET A 66 2.23 -1.22 -2.59
C MET A 66 2.73 0.16 -2.97
N SER A 67 3.64 0.67 -2.15
CA SER A 67 4.45 1.85 -2.45
C SER A 67 5.91 1.45 -2.66
N ASP A 68 6.68 2.32 -3.32
CA ASP A 68 8.12 2.16 -3.44
C ASP A 68 8.85 2.47 -2.12
N THR A 69 10.18 2.40 -2.14
CA THR A 69 11.03 2.71 -0.98
C THR A 69 11.04 4.19 -0.61
N ALA A 70 10.57 5.08 -1.49
CA ALA A 70 10.42 6.51 -1.25
C ALA A 70 9.01 6.89 -0.75
N GLY A 71 8.06 5.95 -0.79
CA GLY A 71 6.68 6.15 -0.36
C GLY A 71 5.73 6.59 -1.47
N ASN A 72 6.15 6.51 -2.74
CA ASN A 72 5.26 6.76 -3.86
C ASN A 72 4.40 5.53 -4.13
N LEU A 73 3.11 5.74 -4.40
CA LEU A 73 2.22 4.67 -4.86
C LEU A 73 2.77 4.01 -6.12
N LEU A 74 2.81 2.67 -6.14
CA LEU A 74 3.10 1.89 -7.34
C LEU A 74 1.83 1.27 -7.89
N PHE A 75 1.12 0.51 -7.04
CA PHE A 75 -0.09 -0.19 -7.43
C PHE A 75 -0.95 -0.60 -6.24
N TYR A 76 -2.19 -0.98 -6.52
CA TYR A 76 -3.09 -1.63 -5.57
C TYR A 76 -3.96 -2.65 -6.30
N SER A 77 -4.54 -3.58 -5.54
CA SER A 77 -5.34 -4.66 -6.11
C SER A 77 -6.41 -5.14 -5.14
N ASP A 78 -7.55 -5.56 -5.69
CA ASP A 78 -8.63 -6.27 -5.00
C ASP A 78 -8.44 -7.81 -5.04
N GLY A 79 -7.28 -8.27 -5.52
CA GLY A 79 -6.98 -9.68 -5.78
C GLY A 79 -7.40 -10.18 -7.16
N ARG A 80 -8.17 -9.39 -7.91
CA ARG A 80 -8.58 -9.69 -9.29
C ARG A 80 -8.02 -8.69 -10.29
N HIS A 81 -8.17 -7.41 -10.02
CA HIS A 81 -7.67 -6.31 -10.84
C HIS A 81 -6.46 -5.70 -10.17
N VAL A 82 -5.46 -5.30 -10.95
CA VAL A 82 -4.33 -4.50 -10.49
C VAL A 82 -4.42 -3.13 -11.16
N TRP A 83 -4.43 -2.09 -10.33
CA TRP A 83 -4.41 -0.69 -10.75
C TRP A 83 -3.05 -0.07 -10.47
N ASN A 84 -2.59 0.78 -11.38
CA ASN A 84 -1.34 1.52 -11.25
C ASN A 84 -1.50 2.80 -10.40
N ALA A 85 -0.43 3.58 -10.31
CA ALA A 85 -0.39 4.82 -9.54
C ALA A 85 -1.33 5.92 -10.06
N GLN A 86 -1.81 5.82 -11.31
CA GLN A 86 -2.75 6.72 -11.95
C GLN A 86 -4.20 6.25 -11.78
N HIS A 87 -4.41 5.17 -11.04
CA HIS A 87 -5.70 4.53 -10.82
C HIS A 87 -6.29 3.85 -12.06
N ASP A 88 -5.47 3.68 -13.10
CA ASP A 88 -5.83 2.93 -14.31
C ASP A 88 -5.49 1.45 -14.13
N THR A 89 -6.28 0.56 -14.71
CA THR A 89 -5.97 -0.89 -14.70
C THR A 89 -4.70 -1.13 -15.50
N MET A 90 -3.72 -1.85 -14.92
CA MET A 90 -2.49 -2.23 -15.60
C MET A 90 -2.76 -3.12 -16.83
N PRO A 91 -1.90 -3.10 -17.85
CA PRO A 91 -1.89 -4.12 -18.90
C PRO A 91 -1.85 -5.53 -18.30
N ASN A 92 -2.75 -6.42 -18.75
CA ASN A 92 -2.94 -7.76 -18.17
C ASN A 92 -3.29 -7.77 -16.67
N GLY A 93 -3.84 -6.67 -16.15
CA GLY A 93 -4.17 -6.50 -14.74
C GLY A 93 -5.40 -7.27 -14.25
N ASP A 94 -6.21 -7.92 -15.11
CA ASP A 94 -7.23 -8.90 -14.67
C ASP A 94 -6.57 -10.27 -14.46
N ILE A 95 -6.08 -10.49 -13.25
CA ILE A 95 -5.26 -11.64 -12.84
C ILE A 95 -6.07 -12.83 -12.33
N TRP A 96 -7.40 -12.74 -12.27
CA TRP A 96 -8.25 -13.72 -11.59
C TRP A 96 -8.44 -15.03 -12.38
N GLY A 97 -8.28 -15.02 -13.71
CA GLY A 97 -8.32 -16.21 -14.56
C GLY A 97 -9.62 -17.05 -14.52
N ILE A 98 -10.60 -16.67 -13.70
CA ILE A 98 -11.89 -17.35 -13.49
C ILE A 98 -13.01 -16.52 -14.15
N PRO A 99 -14.04 -17.16 -14.72
CA PRO A 99 -15.13 -16.48 -15.40
C PRO A 99 -15.84 -15.40 -14.56
N PRO A 100 -16.39 -14.35 -15.21
CA PRO A 100 -17.20 -13.33 -14.56
C PRO A 100 -18.41 -13.94 -13.82
N GLY A 101 -18.80 -13.31 -12.70
CA GLY A 101 -19.94 -13.74 -11.87
C GLY A 101 -19.54 -14.48 -10.59
N VAL A 102 -18.25 -14.76 -10.40
CA VAL A 102 -17.73 -15.25 -9.12
C VAL A 102 -16.97 -14.14 -8.42
N PHE A 103 -17.42 -13.82 -7.20
CA PHE A 103 -16.85 -12.76 -6.39
C PHE A 103 -15.67 -13.32 -5.57
N PRO A 104 -14.47 -12.75 -5.71
CA PRO A 104 -13.35 -13.03 -4.83
C PRO A 104 -13.77 -12.93 -3.37
N MET A 105 -13.44 -13.93 -2.57
CA MET A 105 -13.56 -13.81 -1.13
C MET A 105 -12.22 -13.46 -0.47
N ASP A 106 -11.16 -13.18 -1.24
CA ASP A 106 -9.83 -13.57 -0.79
C ASP A 106 -8.78 -12.47 -0.81
N CYS A 107 -7.87 -12.61 0.16
CA CYS A 107 -6.79 -11.69 0.44
C CYS A 107 -5.75 -11.70 -0.67
N ALA A 108 -5.41 -10.51 -1.15
CA ALA A 108 -4.20 -10.29 -1.92
C ALA A 108 -3.07 -9.87 -0.98
N ILE A 109 -1.86 -10.37 -1.22
CA ILE A 109 -0.65 -9.88 -0.56
C ILE A 109 0.39 -9.60 -1.62
N ALA A 110 0.82 -8.35 -1.73
CA ALA A 110 1.96 -7.98 -2.55
C ALA A 110 3.25 -7.95 -1.74
N VAL A 111 4.34 -8.45 -2.31
CA VAL A 111 5.69 -8.39 -1.72
C VAL A 111 6.73 -8.03 -2.80
N PRO A 112 7.72 -7.18 -2.50
CA PRO A 112 8.82 -6.91 -3.41
C PRO A 112 9.73 -8.14 -3.55
N LYS A 113 10.30 -8.32 -4.74
CA LYS A 113 11.36 -9.31 -4.98
C LYS A 113 12.65 -8.84 -4.28
N PRO A 114 13.28 -9.67 -3.43
CA PRO A 114 14.54 -9.30 -2.81
C PRO A 114 15.63 -9.00 -3.86
N GLY A 115 16.27 -7.83 -3.73
CA GLY A 115 17.35 -7.38 -4.61
C GLY A 115 16.88 -6.79 -5.95
N ASP A 116 15.58 -6.55 -6.13
CA ASP A 116 15.03 -5.99 -7.36
C ASP A 116 13.80 -5.11 -7.07
N ASP A 117 13.98 -3.80 -7.13
CA ASP A 117 12.93 -2.84 -6.75
C ASP A 117 11.82 -2.67 -7.81
N ASN A 118 11.97 -3.27 -8.99
CA ASN A 118 10.97 -3.21 -10.06
C ASN A 118 10.01 -4.40 -10.05
N ILE A 119 10.41 -5.52 -9.45
CA ILE A 119 9.64 -6.76 -9.51
C ILE A 119 8.90 -6.98 -8.19
N TYR A 120 7.59 -7.25 -8.30
CA TYR A 120 6.73 -7.55 -7.17
C TYR A 120 5.96 -8.83 -7.43
N TYR A 121 5.78 -9.63 -6.39
CA TYR A 121 4.88 -10.79 -6.42
C TYR A 121 3.57 -10.39 -5.76
N ILE A 122 2.45 -10.66 -6.42
CA ILE A 122 1.13 -10.64 -5.80
C ILE A 122 0.65 -12.07 -5.61
N PHE A 123 0.39 -12.43 -4.37
CA PHE A 123 -0.19 -13.71 -3.99
C PHE A 123 -1.70 -13.54 -3.81
N THR A 124 -2.45 -14.45 -4.39
CA THR A 124 -3.91 -14.49 -4.32
C THR A 124 -4.34 -15.90 -3.94
N SER A 125 -5.42 -16.05 -3.20
CA SER A 125 -6.00 -17.36 -2.91
C SER A 125 -7.38 -17.48 -3.50
N ASP A 126 -7.76 -18.70 -3.86
CA ASP A 126 -9.10 -18.99 -4.36
C ASP A 126 -10.19 -18.83 -3.27
N GLY A 127 -11.39 -18.49 -3.71
CA GLY A 127 -12.53 -18.22 -2.86
C GLY A 127 -13.27 -19.45 -2.42
N TYR A 128 -13.77 -19.37 -1.19
CA TYR A 128 -14.57 -20.41 -0.55
C TYR A 128 -15.68 -21.00 -1.44
N LYS A 129 -16.23 -20.21 -2.39
CA LYS A 129 -17.34 -20.63 -3.27
C LYS A 129 -16.92 -21.31 -4.58
N LEU A 130 -15.64 -21.44 -4.89
CA LEU A 130 -15.13 -21.92 -6.19
C LEU A 130 -14.63 -23.37 -6.20
N THR A 131 -14.99 -24.17 -5.21
CA THR A 131 -14.48 -25.55 -5.06
C THR A 131 -12.96 -25.64 -4.89
N GLN A 132 -12.25 -24.53 -4.60
CA GLN A 132 -10.81 -24.47 -4.34
C GLN A 132 -9.96 -24.99 -5.50
N GLN A 133 -10.41 -24.82 -6.75
CA GLN A 133 -9.74 -25.38 -7.92
C GLN A 133 -8.36 -24.77 -8.17
N ASN A 134 -8.17 -23.50 -7.78
CA ASN A 134 -6.97 -22.75 -8.13
C ASN A 134 -5.96 -22.59 -6.97
N GLY A 135 -6.37 -22.89 -5.73
CA GLY A 135 -5.48 -22.84 -4.56
C GLY A 135 -4.83 -21.46 -4.34
N LEU A 136 -3.56 -21.47 -3.93
CA LEU A 136 -2.71 -20.27 -3.85
C LEU A 136 -2.06 -20.02 -5.21
N GLN A 137 -2.27 -18.83 -5.75
CA GLN A 137 -1.67 -18.37 -7.00
C GLN A 137 -0.71 -17.21 -6.71
N TYR A 138 0.20 -16.97 -7.66
CA TYR A 138 1.03 -15.77 -7.65
C TYR A 138 1.12 -15.19 -9.06
N HIS A 139 1.28 -13.88 -9.12
CA HIS A 139 1.52 -13.14 -10.35
C HIS A 139 2.71 -12.20 -10.14
N ILE A 140 3.34 -11.83 -11.24
CA ILE A 140 4.51 -10.94 -11.24
C ILE A 140 4.08 -9.61 -11.82
N ILE A 141 4.33 -8.54 -11.07
CA ILE A 141 4.22 -7.16 -11.53
C ILE A 141 5.64 -6.67 -11.82
N ASP A 142 5.84 -6.09 -12.99
CA ASP A 142 7.11 -5.51 -13.41
C ASP A 142 6.94 -4.01 -13.66
N MET A 143 7.30 -3.21 -12.65
CA MET A 143 7.18 -1.76 -12.68
C MET A 143 8.11 -1.10 -13.71
N SER A 144 9.00 -1.83 -14.38
CA SER A 144 9.79 -1.28 -15.49
C SER A 144 8.99 -1.18 -16.81
N LEU A 145 7.81 -1.80 -16.88
CA LEU A 145 6.92 -1.79 -18.04
C LEU A 145 5.97 -0.57 -18.02
N ASP A 146 5.21 -0.42 -19.12
CA ASP A 146 4.23 0.67 -19.33
C ASP A 146 4.73 2.08 -18.95
N GLY A 147 6.00 2.37 -19.25
CA GLY A 147 6.61 3.66 -18.91
C GLY A 147 6.81 3.92 -17.43
N GLY A 148 6.91 2.87 -16.61
CA GLY A 148 7.05 2.95 -15.16
C GLY A 148 5.75 2.64 -14.39
N LEU A 149 4.68 2.26 -15.09
CA LEU A 149 3.34 2.09 -14.53
C LEU A 149 2.92 0.63 -14.35
N GLY A 150 3.81 -0.32 -14.66
CA GLY A 150 3.59 -1.76 -14.49
C GLY A 150 2.94 -2.44 -15.69
#